data_AF-A0A0B1PC30-F1
#
_entry.id   AF-A0A0B1PC30-F1
#
_cell.length_a   1.000
_cell.length_b   1.000
_cell.length_c   1.000
_cell.angle_alpha   90.00
_cell.angle_beta   90.00
_cell.angle_gamma   90.00
#
_symmetry.space_group_name_H-M   'P 1'
#
loop_
_entity.id
_entity.type
_entity.pdbx_description
1 polymer ?
#
loop_
_entity_poly.entity_id
_entity_poly.type
_entity_poly.pdbx_seq_one_letter_code
_entity_poly.pdbx_strand_id
1 'polypeptide(L)'
;MKQILKDHKVVYTPAPSGTKRATGMVEKSNDLLEMILKKQFKKKSWPLYLNKGVYELSWRVIKHFGFSLYEILLGHQRSSTLEFKFPSLKRSKYTSEIIEFDWHQIQDPEEVEKHKDAVIHHVAIMETLRSDVERKDDWRRQVQKDRHDIGISQEIIFTSGSLVMLYDHAKAKMKLHASYRDPFVVIGFAGSHNKSYILRQVKGQKIKYLLRHCGKYRLRICLS
;
A
#
# COMPACT_ATOMS: atom_id res chain seq x y z
N MET A 1 22.79 2.78 3.41
CA MET A 1 21.40 2.96 2.93
C MET A 1 21.14 4.39 2.42
N LYS A 2 21.38 5.46 3.20
CA LYS A 2 21.15 6.85 2.74
C LYS A 2 21.95 7.23 1.48
N GLN A 3 23.19 6.79 1.36
CA GLN A 3 24.02 7.04 0.18
C GLN A 3 23.45 6.39 -1.08
N ILE A 4 23.14 5.09 -1.02
CA ILE A 4 22.51 4.33 -2.11
C ILE A 4 21.22 5.01 -2.59
N LEU A 5 20.35 5.45 -1.67
CA LEU A 5 19.10 6.12 -2.04
C LEU A 5 19.35 7.48 -2.71
N LYS A 6 20.37 8.22 -2.26
CA LYS A 6 20.78 9.50 -2.87
C LYS A 6 21.34 9.28 -4.28
N ASP A 7 22.18 8.28 -4.45
CA ASP A 7 22.81 7.95 -5.73
C ASP A 7 21.75 7.55 -6.79
N HIS A 8 20.68 6.87 -6.35
CA HIS A 8 19.57 6.46 -7.22
C HIS A 8 18.41 7.48 -7.28
N LYS A 9 18.57 8.68 -6.71
CA LYS A 9 17.53 9.73 -6.66
C LYS A 9 16.20 9.24 -6.05
N VAL A 10 16.25 8.32 -5.09
CA VAL A 10 15.07 7.76 -4.41
C VAL A 10 14.75 8.57 -3.15
N VAL A 11 13.52 9.05 -3.05
CA VAL A 11 13.02 9.75 -1.86
C VAL A 11 12.68 8.73 -0.77
N TYR A 12 13.31 8.88 0.41
CA TYR A 12 13.03 8.02 1.56
C TYR A 12 11.92 8.61 2.44
N THR A 13 10.80 7.90 2.55
CA THR A 13 9.66 8.30 3.39
C THR A 13 9.46 7.27 4.51
N PRO A 14 9.94 7.53 5.74
CA PRO A 14 9.77 6.59 6.85
C PRO A 14 8.31 6.55 7.31
N ALA A 15 7.83 5.35 7.63
CA ALA A 15 6.52 5.18 8.24
C ALA A 15 6.51 5.74 9.68
N PRO A 16 5.41 6.38 10.12
CA PRO A 16 5.27 6.82 11.50
C PRO A 16 5.40 5.65 12.48
N SER A 17 6.18 5.86 13.55
CA SER A 17 6.41 4.85 14.57
C SER A 17 5.12 4.45 15.28
N GLY A 18 4.89 3.14 15.45
CA GLY A 18 3.74 2.61 16.19
C GLY A 18 2.44 2.49 15.39
N THR A 19 2.42 2.89 14.11
CA THR A 19 1.22 2.77 13.27
C THR A 19 1.36 1.64 12.24
N LYS A 20 0.86 0.44 12.55
CA LYS A 20 0.84 -0.70 11.61
C LYS A 20 0.09 -0.42 10.31
N ARG A 21 -0.88 0.51 10.34
CA ARG A 21 -1.64 0.91 9.14
C ARG A 21 -0.77 1.62 8.09
N ALA A 22 0.32 2.28 8.48
CA ALA A 22 1.18 3.00 7.53
C ALA A 22 1.92 2.04 6.58
N THR A 23 2.24 0.83 7.07
CA THR A 23 2.86 -0.27 6.31
C THR A 23 1.86 -1.36 5.91
N GLY A 24 0.57 -1.10 6.10
CA GLY A 24 -0.48 -2.13 6.05
C GLY A 24 -0.60 -2.85 4.69
N MET A 25 -0.31 -2.17 3.58
CA MET A 25 -0.32 -2.80 2.26
C MET A 25 0.78 -3.86 2.11
N VAL A 26 2.01 -3.55 2.56
CA VAL A 26 3.13 -4.50 2.53
C VAL A 26 2.89 -5.64 3.51
N GLU A 27 2.40 -5.34 4.71
CA GLU A 27 2.01 -6.37 5.69
C GLU A 27 0.96 -7.32 5.11
N LYS A 28 -0.06 -6.78 4.44
CA LYS A 28 -1.10 -7.59 3.81
C LYS A 28 -0.57 -8.45 2.66
N SER A 29 0.35 -7.92 1.86
CA SER A 29 1.02 -8.68 0.79
C SER A 29 1.83 -9.84 1.36
N ASN A 30 2.53 -9.64 2.48
CA ASN A 30 3.27 -10.69 3.17
C ASN A 30 2.34 -11.81 3.65
N ASP A 31 1.20 -11.48 4.26
CA ASP A 31 0.19 -12.47 4.69
C ASP A 31 -0.31 -13.31 3.51
N LEU A 32 -0.58 -12.68 2.36
CA LEU A 32 -1.07 -13.35 1.16
C LEU A 32 -0.01 -14.29 0.58
N LEU A 33 1.24 -13.83 0.50
CA LEU A 33 2.36 -14.65 0.02
C LEU A 33 2.59 -15.85 0.93
N GLU A 34 2.59 -15.65 2.25
CA GLU A 34 2.73 -16.73 3.22
C GLU A 34 1.61 -17.78 3.06
N MET A 35 0.36 -17.34 2.84
CA MET A 35 -0.76 -18.23 2.60
C MET A 35 -0.59 -19.07 1.32
N ILE A 36 -0.05 -18.48 0.25
CA ILE A 36 0.24 -19.21 -1.01
C ILE A 36 1.33 -20.26 -0.77
N LEU A 37 2.43 -19.87 -0.12
CA LEU A 37 3.56 -20.75 0.15
C LEU A 37 3.17 -21.92 1.08
N LYS A 38 2.38 -21.65 2.12
CA LYS A 38 1.87 -22.68 3.05
C LYS A 38 0.95 -23.69 2.38
N LYS A 39 0.13 -23.27 1.42
CA LYS A 39 -0.79 -24.17 0.71
C LYS A 39 -0.08 -25.17 -0.17
N GLN A 40 1.04 -24.78 -0.76
CA GLN A 40 1.71 -25.61 -1.75
C GLN A 40 2.84 -26.47 -1.17
N PHE A 41 3.45 -26.12 -0.04
CA PHE A 41 4.72 -26.75 0.37
C PHE A 41 4.93 -26.95 1.88
N LYS A 42 5.77 -27.94 2.22
CA LYS A 42 6.31 -28.13 3.58
C LYS A 42 7.22 -26.95 3.94
N LYS A 43 7.12 -26.44 5.18
CA LYS A 43 7.79 -25.21 5.68
C LYS A 43 9.27 -25.02 5.35
N LYS A 44 10.05 -26.06 5.04
CA LYS A 44 11.51 -25.96 4.89
C LYS A 44 12.00 -25.66 3.46
N SER A 45 11.18 -25.87 2.43
CA SER A 45 11.61 -25.69 1.03
C SER A 45 11.08 -24.41 0.38
N TRP A 46 10.44 -23.53 1.14
CA TRP A 46 9.82 -22.31 0.61
C TRP A 46 10.74 -21.41 -0.24
N PRO A 47 12.07 -21.29 -0.02
CA PRO A 47 12.91 -20.44 -0.86
C PRO A 47 12.93 -20.88 -2.32
N LEU A 48 12.90 -22.20 -2.57
CA LEU A 48 12.88 -22.76 -3.93
C LEU A 48 11.59 -22.41 -4.69
N TYR A 49 10.54 -22.06 -3.97
CA TYR A 49 9.22 -21.77 -4.53
C TYR A 49 8.80 -20.31 -4.39
N LEU A 50 9.68 -19.44 -3.87
CA LEU A 50 9.37 -18.02 -3.68
C LEU A 50 8.97 -17.36 -5.00
N ASN A 51 9.75 -17.58 -6.07
CA ASN A 51 9.45 -17.02 -7.40
C ASN A 51 8.08 -17.48 -7.93
N LYS A 52 7.73 -18.75 -7.71
CA LYS A 52 6.42 -19.29 -8.08
C LYS A 52 5.31 -18.65 -7.25
N GLY A 53 5.50 -18.49 -5.95
CA GLY A 53 4.55 -17.84 -5.06
C GLY A 53 4.30 -16.36 -5.41
N VAL A 54 5.37 -15.62 -5.73
CA VAL A 54 5.28 -14.22 -6.19
C VAL A 54 4.53 -14.14 -7.51
N TYR A 55 4.84 -15.03 -8.46
CA TYR A 55 4.12 -15.12 -9.72
C TYR A 55 2.63 -15.35 -9.48
N GLU A 56 2.26 -16.37 -8.70
CA GLU A 56 0.86 -16.65 -8.39
C GLU A 56 0.15 -15.48 -7.70
N LEU A 57 0.84 -14.76 -6.82
CA LEU A 57 0.31 -13.58 -6.16
C LEU A 57 0.05 -12.43 -7.15
N SER A 58 1.02 -12.11 -8.01
CA SER A 58 0.92 -11.02 -8.98
C SER A 58 -0.17 -11.27 -10.04
N TRP A 59 -0.41 -12.53 -10.39
CA TRP A 59 -1.41 -12.94 -11.38
C TRP A 59 -2.79 -13.23 -10.80
N ARG A 60 -2.96 -13.11 -9.49
CA ARG A 60 -4.25 -13.36 -8.85
C ARG A 60 -5.18 -12.17 -9.08
N VAL A 61 -6.35 -12.46 -9.67
CA VAL A 61 -7.40 -11.45 -9.84
C VAL A 61 -7.89 -10.95 -8.49
N ILE A 62 -7.83 -9.65 -8.29
CA ILE A 62 -8.35 -8.96 -7.12
C ILE A 62 -9.84 -8.74 -7.37
N LYS A 63 -10.69 -9.54 -6.71
CA LYS A 63 -12.14 -9.62 -6.98
C LYS A 63 -12.86 -8.27 -7.14
N HIS A 64 -12.52 -7.28 -6.30
CA HIS A 64 -13.20 -5.98 -6.31
C HIS A 64 -12.71 -5.04 -7.40
N PHE A 65 -11.51 -5.26 -7.94
CA PHE A 65 -11.02 -4.54 -9.11
C PHE A 65 -11.40 -5.25 -10.41
N GLY A 66 -11.46 -6.58 -10.39
CA GLY A 66 -11.65 -7.42 -11.58
C GLY A 66 -10.34 -7.69 -12.34
N PHE A 67 -9.22 -7.15 -11.85
CA PHE A 67 -7.89 -7.25 -12.45
C PHE A 67 -6.88 -7.84 -11.47
N SER A 68 -5.83 -8.45 -11.99
CA SER A 68 -4.63 -8.86 -11.26
C SER A 68 -3.62 -7.72 -11.14
N LEU A 69 -2.65 -7.85 -10.23
CA LEU A 69 -1.60 -6.83 -10.09
C LEU A 69 -0.78 -6.69 -11.38
N TYR A 70 -0.56 -7.80 -12.08
CA TYR A 70 0.14 -7.81 -13.37
C TYR A 70 -0.63 -7.02 -14.44
N GLU A 71 -1.94 -7.24 -14.56
CA GLU A 71 -2.79 -6.49 -15.49
C GLU A 71 -2.80 -5.00 -15.17
N ILE A 72 -2.83 -4.63 -13.89
CA ILE A 72 -2.79 -3.22 -13.46
C ILE A 72 -1.44 -2.56 -13.77
N LEU A 73 -0.34 -3.32 -13.64
CA LEU A 73 1.01 -2.80 -13.81
C LEU A 73 1.45 -2.76 -15.28
N LEU A 74 1.02 -3.72 -16.09
CA LEU A 74 1.54 -3.97 -17.43
C LEU A 74 0.46 -4.07 -18.51
N GLY A 75 -0.84 -4.05 -18.18
CA GLY A 75 -1.91 -3.85 -19.17
C GLY A 75 -2.19 -5.07 -20.05
N HIS A 76 -1.44 -6.14 -19.84
CA HIS A 76 -1.61 -7.39 -20.54
C HIS A 76 -2.62 -8.26 -19.80
N GLN A 77 -3.71 -8.57 -20.50
CA GLN A 77 -4.68 -9.55 -20.04
C GLN A 77 -4.05 -10.95 -20.02
N ARG A 78 -4.47 -11.75 -19.05
CA ARG A 78 -3.98 -13.13 -18.95
C ARG A 78 -4.33 -13.91 -20.22
N SER A 79 -3.31 -14.31 -20.98
CA SER A 79 -3.48 -15.35 -21.99
C SER A 79 -3.84 -16.66 -21.28
N SER A 80 -4.72 -17.46 -21.89
CA SER A 80 -5.47 -18.56 -21.24
C SER A 80 -4.61 -19.56 -20.44
N THR A 81 -5.28 -20.43 -19.68
CA THR A 81 -4.73 -21.53 -18.85
C THR A 81 -3.63 -22.38 -19.49
N LEU A 82 -3.45 -22.33 -20.81
CA LEU A 82 -2.35 -22.95 -21.57
C LEU A 82 -0.96 -22.39 -21.26
N GLU A 83 -0.83 -21.11 -20.89
CA GLU A 83 0.50 -20.53 -20.59
C GLU A 83 1.11 -21.08 -19.30
N PHE A 84 0.29 -21.61 -18.39
CA PHE A 84 0.75 -22.22 -17.15
C PHE A 84 1.58 -23.49 -17.37
N LYS A 85 1.37 -24.17 -18.51
CA LYS A 85 2.10 -25.40 -18.87
C LYS A 85 3.40 -25.14 -19.65
N PHE A 86 3.55 -23.97 -20.28
CA PHE A 86 4.69 -23.69 -21.16
C PHE A 86 5.37 -22.31 -20.99
N PRO A 87 5.66 -21.82 -19.78
CA PRO A 87 6.44 -20.58 -19.63
C PRO A 87 7.85 -20.69 -20.24
N SER A 88 8.47 -21.87 -20.19
CA SER A 88 9.84 -22.12 -20.70
C SER A 88 9.90 -22.21 -22.22
N LEU A 89 8.88 -22.79 -22.87
CA LEU A 89 8.82 -22.96 -24.32
C LEU A 89 8.50 -21.63 -25.02
N LYS A 90 7.60 -20.81 -24.46
CA LYS A 90 7.41 -19.44 -24.95
C LYS A 90 8.59 -18.54 -24.63
N ARG A 91 9.19 -18.61 -23.43
CA ARG A 91 10.42 -17.85 -23.16
C ARG A 91 11.53 -18.23 -24.11
N SER A 92 11.81 -19.52 -24.31
CA SER A 92 12.83 -19.95 -25.27
C SER A 92 12.48 -19.49 -26.68
N LYS A 93 11.22 -19.61 -27.11
CA LYS A 93 10.77 -19.08 -28.40
C LYS A 93 10.98 -17.57 -28.52
N TYR A 94 10.53 -16.76 -27.55
CA TYR A 94 10.76 -15.31 -27.56
C TYR A 94 12.23 -14.96 -27.45
N THR A 95 13.02 -15.75 -26.72
CA THR A 95 14.47 -15.54 -26.62
C THR A 95 15.13 -15.84 -27.97
N SER A 96 14.70 -16.90 -28.65
CA SER A 96 15.14 -17.23 -30.03
C SER A 96 14.68 -16.17 -31.02
N GLU A 97 13.42 -15.74 -30.97
CA GLU A 97 12.88 -14.66 -31.80
C GLU A 97 13.62 -13.34 -31.55
N ILE A 98 13.98 -13.00 -30.31
CA ILE A 98 14.80 -11.81 -29.96
C ILE A 98 16.23 -11.93 -30.48
N ILE A 99 16.81 -13.14 -30.43
CA ILE A 99 18.17 -13.40 -30.94
C ILE A 99 18.19 -13.33 -32.47
N GLU A 100 17.15 -13.81 -33.13
CA GLU A 100 16.97 -13.79 -34.58
C GLU A 100 16.37 -12.48 -35.10
N PHE A 101 15.93 -11.60 -34.20
CA PHE A 101 15.32 -10.33 -34.56
C PHE A 101 16.36 -9.40 -35.20
N ASP A 102 16.10 -8.99 -36.44
CA ASP A 102 16.93 -8.00 -37.12
C ASP A 102 16.67 -6.60 -36.54
N TRP A 103 17.57 -6.19 -35.64
CA TRP A 103 17.53 -4.88 -34.98
C TRP A 103 17.62 -3.71 -35.97
N HIS A 104 18.04 -3.93 -37.22
CA HIS A 104 18.05 -2.91 -38.26
C HIS A 104 16.64 -2.59 -38.79
N GLN A 105 15.66 -3.49 -38.62
CA GLN A 105 14.25 -3.21 -38.95
C GLN A 105 13.62 -2.12 -38.05
N ILE A 106 14.18 -1.89 -36.85
CA ILE A 106 13.76 -0.79 -35.97
C ILE A 106 14.17 0.58 -36.54
N GLN A 107 14.99 0.64 -37.59
CA GLN A 107 15.35 1.90 -38.25
C GLN A 107 14.51 2.19 -39.51
N ASP A 108 13.67 1.24 -39.94
CA ASP A 108 12.72 1.48 -41.03
C ASP A 108 11.67 2.51 -40.56
N PRO A 109 11.53 3.66 -41.24
CA PRO A 109 10.57 4.69 -40.88
C PRO A 109 9.13 4.17 -40.72
N GLU A 110 8.72 3.16 -41.51
CA GLU A 110 7.36 2.62 -41.46
C GLU A 110 7.13 1.73 -40.23
N GLU A 111 8.11 0.88 -39.89
CA GLU A 111 8.05 0.03 -38.69
C GLU A 111 8.22 0.85 -37.40
N VAL A 112 8.99 1.94 -37.45
CA VAL A 112 9.09 2.91 -36.35
C VAL A 112 7.74 3.55 -36.06
N GLU A 113 7.01 3.95 -37.10
CA GLU A 113 5.71 4.60 -36.90
C GLU A 113 4.66 3.60 -36.36
N LYS A 114 4.62 2.38 -36.90
CA LYS A 114 3.80 1.28 -36.34
C LYS A 114 4.15 0.99 -34.88
N HIS A 115 5.44 0.99 -34.54
CA HIS A 115 5.90 0.79 -33.18
C HIS A 115 5.44 1.91 -32.25
N LYS A 116 5.54 3.18 -32.68
CA LYS A 116 5.02 4.33 -31.91
C LYS A 116 3.52 4.20 -31.67
N ASP A 117 2.74 3.89 -32.70
CA ASP A 117 1.28 3.71 -32.56
C ASP A 117 0.94 2.58 -31.60
N ALA A 118 1.65 1.45 -31.67
CA ALA A 118 1.48 0.33 -30.76
C ALA A 118 1.82 0.71 -29.31
N VAL A 119 2.89 1.47 -29.09
CA VAL A 119 3.26 1.99 -27.76
C VAL A 119 2.21 2.96 -27.24
N ILE A 120 1.74 3.91 -28.06
CA ILE A 120 0.70 4.87 -27.69
C ILE A 120 -0.59 4.13 -27.31
N HIS A 121 -1.01 3.17 -28.13
CA HIS A 121 -2.20 2.36 -27.86
C HIS A 121 -2.05 1.54 -26.56
N HIS A 122 -0.88 0.94 -26.33
CA HIS A 122 -0.61 0.22 -25.09
C HIS A 122 -0.67 1.12 -23.86
N VAL A 123 -0.07 2.32 -23.92
CA VAL A 123 -0.13 3.32 -22.85
C VAL A 123 -1.58 3.77 -22.63
N ALA A 124 -2.36 3.97 -23.69
CA ALA A 124 -3.77 4.34 -23.56
C ALA A 124 -4.61 3.25 -22.86
N ILE A 125 -4.40 1.97 -23.19
CA ILE A 125 -5.03 0.84 -22.48
C ILE A 125 -4.64 0.85 -21.00
N MET A 126 -3.35 1.02 -20.73
CA MET A 126 -2.79 1.05 -19.38
C MET A 126 -3.43 2.13 -18.51
N GLU A 127 -3.50 3.36 -19.01
CA GLU A 127 -4.07 4.49 -18.30
C GLU A 127 -5.58 4.34 -18.11
N THR A 128 -6.28 3.77 -19.10
CA THR A 128 -7.71 3.46 -18.98
C THR A 128 -7.97 2.44 -17.87
N LEU A 129 -7.18 1.38 -17.81
CA LEU A 129 -7.29 0.33 -16.80
C LEU A 129 -6.99 0.89 -15.40
N ARG A 130 -5.90 1.66 -15.26
CA ARG A 130 -5.54 2.31 -13.99
C ARG A 130 -6.65 3.26 -13.52
N SER A 131 -7.21 4.05 -14.42
CA SER A 131 -8.32 4.95 -14.13
C SER A 131 -9.56 4.20 -13.64
N ASP A 132 -9.90 3.06 -14.24
CA ASP A 132 -11.03 2.23 -13.78
C ASP A 132 -10.78 1.63 -12.40
N VAL A 133 -9.55 1.19 -12.12
CA VAL A 133 -9.15 0.67 -10.81
C VAL A 133 -9.21 1.75 -9.74
N GLU A 134 -8.70 2.95 -10.03
CA GLU A 134 -8.77 4.10 -9.12
C GLU A 134 -10.22 4.44 -8.80
N ARG A 135 -11.08 4.56 -9.82
CA ARG A 135 -12.52 4.80 -9.65
C ARG A 135 -13.19 3.76 -8.76
N LYS A 136 -12.90 2.47 -8.96
CA LYS A 136 -13.42 1.37 -8.14
C LYS A 136 -12.92 1.42 -6.70
N ASP A 137 -11.65 1.77 -6.49
CA ASP A 137 -11.07 1.90 -5.14
C ASP A 137 -11.66 3.11 -4.40
N ASP A 138 -11.81 4.24 -5.07
CA ASP A 138 -12.40 5.46 -4.50
C ASP A 138 -13.85 5.24 -4.08
N TRP A 139 -14.64 4.61 -4.94
CA TRP A 139 -16.01 4.21 -4.59
C TRP A 139 -16.03 3.32 -3.33
N ARG A 140 -15.15 2.32 -3.28
CA ARG A 140 -15.06 1.42 -2.13
C ARG A 140 -14.64 2.15 -0.85
N ARG A 141 -13.66 3.06 -0.94
CA ARG A 141 -13.20 3.88 0.19
C ARG A 141 -14.31 4.79 0.69
N GLN A 142 -15.09 5.36 -0.22
CA GLN A 142 -16.25 6.18 0.11
C GLN A 142 -17.30 5.36 0.86
N VAL A 143 -17.70 4.20 0.34
CA VAL A 143 -18.66 3.31 1.03
C VAL A 143 -18.15 2.88 2.41
N GLN A 144 -16.85 2.57 2.54
CA GLN A 144 -16.26 2.23 3.84
C GLN A 144 -16.26 3.42 4.81
N LYS A 145 -15.99 4.62 4.31
CA LYS A 145 -16.07 5.87 5.07
C LYS A 145 -17.51 6.10 5.54
N ASP A 146 -18.49 6.02 4.64
CA ASP A 146 -19.90 6.26 4.98
C ASP A 146 -20.41 5.26 6.03
N ARG A 147 -20.07 3.97 5.89
CA ARG A 147 -20.40 2.95 6.91
C ARG A 147 -19.77 3.25 8.26
N HIS A 148 -18.52 3.71 8.25
CA HIS A 148 -17.82 4.07 9.46
C HIS A 148 -18.41 5.32 10.09
N ASP A 149 -18.75 6.34 9.31
CA ASP A 149 -19.33 7.59 9.77
C ASP A 149 -20.75 7.38 10.32
N ILE A 150 -21.54 6.47 9.75
CA ILE A 150 -22.82 6.03 10.34
C ILE A 150 -22.61 5.36 11.72
N GLY A 151 -21.47 4.69 11.93
CA GLY A 151 -21.10 4.05 13.21
C GLY A 151 -20.33 4.93 14.19
N ILE A 152 -19.77 6.06 13.74
CA ILE A 152 -19.07 7.05 14.56
C ILE A 152 -19.99 8.26 14.72
N SER A 153 -20.69 8.31 15.84
CA SER A 153 -21.65 9.38 16.13
C SER A 153 -21.01 10.78 16.27
N GLN A 154 -19.69 10.94 16.38
CA GLN A 154 -19.05 12.26 16.53
C GLN A 154 -17.65 12.31 15.90
N GLU A 155 -17.44 13.15 14.89
CA GLU A 155 -16.11 13.59 14.45
C GLU A 155 -15.57 14.56 15.51
N ILE A 156 -14.62 14.09 16.34
CA ILE A 156 -14.05 14.89 17.43
C ILE A 156 -12.86 15.68 16.88
N ILE A 157 -13.07 16.98 16.70
CA ILE A 157 -12.02 17.94 16.35
C ILE A 157 -11.42 18.50 17.64
N PHE A 158 -10.09 18.44 17.77
CA PHE A 158 -9.38 19.00 18.93
C PHE A 158 -8.84 20.38 18.59
N THR A 159 -9.15 21.38 19.40
CA THR A 159 -8.62 22.74 19.26
C THR A 159 -7.28 22.89 19.99
N SER A 160 -6.51 23.91 19.63
CA SER A 160 -5.29 24.25 20.38
C SER A 160 -5.62 24.50 21.86
N GLY A 161 -4.81 23.98 22.76
CA GLY A 161 -5.06 23.95 24.20
C GLY A 161 -5.84 22.72 24.70
N SER A 162 -6.43 21.92 23.81
CA SER A 162 -7.13 20.69 24.21
C SER A 162 -6.18 19.70 24.87
N LEU A 163 -6.61 19.13 26.00
CA LEU A 163 -5.89 18.05 26.68
C LEU A 163 -6.30 16.70 26.09
N VAL A 164 -5.30 15.93 25.65
CA VAL A 164 -5.48 14.60 25.04
C VAL A 164 -4.50 13.62 25.66
N MET A 165 -4.81 12.33 25.60
CA MET A 165 -3.90 11.27 26.02
C MET A 165 -3.66 10.32 24.85
N LEU A 166 -2.46 9.74 24.79
CA LEU A 166 -2.05 8.91 23.67
C LEU A 166 -2.30 7.44 23.96
N TYR A 167 -2.99 6.74 23.07
CA TYR A 167 -3.18 5.31 23.21
C TYR A 167 -1.86 4.55 23.05
N ASP A 168 -1.49 3.77 24.06
CA ASP A 168 -0.27 2.95 24.05
C ASP A 168 -0.57 1.57 23.50
N HIS A 169 -0.36 1.37 22.19
CA HIS A 169 -0.58 0.05 21.57
C HIS A 169 0.23 -1.09 22.20
N ALA A 170 1.38 -0.80 22.82
CA ALA A 170 2.21 -1.82 23.46
C ALA A 170 1.67 -2.20 24.84
N LYS A 171 1.32 -1.21 25.67
CA LYS A 171 0.86 -1.44 27.05
C LYS A 171 -0.62 -1.74 27.17
N ALA A 172 -1.47 -1.26 26.26
CA ALA A 172 -2.92 -1.44 26.33
C ALA A 172 -3.40 -2.89 26.23
N LYS A 173 -2.54 -3.81 25.75
CA LYS A 173 -2.82 -5.24 25.70
C LYS A 173 -2.29 -6.02 26.90
N MET A 174 -1.55 -5.36 27.79
CA MET A 174 -1.01 -5.98 28.99
C MET A 174 -2.02 -5.87 30.13
N LYS A 175 -2.18 -6.97 30.88
CA LYS A 175 -3.13 -7.03 32.00
C LYS A 175 -2.74 -5.98 33.06
N LEU A 176 -3.72 -5.19 33.52
CA LEU A 176 -3.55 -4.14 34.56
C LEU A 176 -2.64 -2.96 34.18
N HIS A 177 -2.25 -2.79 32.92
CA HIS A 177 -1.52 -1.60 32.48
C HIS A 177 -2.45 -0.53 31.92
N ALA A 178 -2.09 0.74 32.14
CA ALA A 178 -2.79 1.86 31.54
C ALA A 178 -2.69 1.83 30.02
N SER A 179 -3.85 1.83 29.35
CA SER A 179 -3.96 1.83 27.89
C SER A 179 -3.60 3.15 27.23
N TYR A 180 -3.47 4.21 28.02
CA TYR A 180 -3.17 5.55 27.55
C TYR A 180 -1.99 6.13 28.32
N ARG A 181 -1.12 6.85 27.62
CA ARG A 181 0.03 7.58 28.16
C ARG A 181 -0.36 9.00 28.53
N ASP A 182 0.42 9.56 29.45
CA ASP A 182 0.48 10.95 29.96
C ASP A 182 -0.38 12.00 29.24
N PRO A 183 -0.87 13.03 29.95
CA PRO A 183 -1.59 14.13 29.32
C PRO A 183 -0.67 14.94 28.38
N PHE A 184 -1.21 15.25 27.21
CA PHE A 184 -0.63 16.09 26.18
C PHE A 184 -1.55 17.25 25.85
N VAL A 185 -0.96 18.38 25.47
CA VAL A 185 -1.69 19.56 24.99
C VAL A 185 -1.54 19.64 23.48
N VAL A 186 -2.66 19.82 22.78
CA VAL A 186 -2.68 20.10 21.34
C VAL A 186 -2.17 21.53 21.11
N ILE A 187 -1.11 21.68 20.33
CA ILE A 187 -0.56 22.99 19.96
C ILE A 187 -1.20 23.50 18.67
N GLY A 188 -1.52 22.59 17.74
CA GLY A 188 -2.10 22.92 16.45
C GLY A 188 -2.13 21.71 15.52
N PHE A 189 -2.43 21.95 14.25
CA PHE A 189 -2.45 20.90 13.23
C PHE A 189 -1.05 20.59 12.71
N ALA A 190 -0.81 19.31 12.43
CA ALA A 190 0.38 18.82 11.75
C ALA A 190 0.02 18.52 10.28
N GLY A 191 0.48 19.36 9.35
CA GLY A 191 0.23 19.20 7.91
C GLY A 191 -1.08 19.86 7.42
N SER A 192 -1.35 19.76 6.11
CA SER A 192 -2.48 20.43 5.43
C SER A 192 -3.81 19.68 5.51
N HIS A 193 -3.81 18.43 6.01
CA HIS A 193 -4.94 17.52 5.97
C HIS A 193 -5.85 17.58 7.21
N ASN A 194 -5.63 18.52 8.15
CA ASN A 194 -6.43 18.77 9.37
C ASN A 194 -6.75 17.55 10.26
N LYS A 195 -6.08 16.41 10.04
CA LYS A 195 -6.31 15.13 10.75
C LYS A 195 -5.12 14.68 11.59
N SER A 196 -4.10 15.53 11.71
CA SER A 196 -2.93 15.25 12.54
C SER A 196 -2.65 16.47 13.39
N TYR A 197 -2.15 16.24 14.59
CA TYR A 197 -1.98 17.27 15.61
C TYR A 197 -0.54 17.30 16.11
N ILE A 198 -0.02 18.49 16.37
CA ILE A 198 1.24 18.70 17.08
C ILE A 198 0.94 18.69 18.57
N LEU A 199 1.61 17.81 19.32
CA LEU A 199 1.38 17.62 20.74
C LEU A 199 2.58 18.07 21.57
N ARG A 200 2.32 18.64 22.74
CA ARG A 200 3.32 18.94 23.77
C ARG A 200 2.98 18.17 25.03
N GLN A 201 3.94 17.49 25.63
CA GLN A 201 3.72 16.93 26.96
C GLN A 201 3.53 18.06 27.96
N VAL A 202 2.63 17.93 28.94
CA VAL A 202 2.41 18.96 29.97
C VAL A 202 3.72 19.32 30.69
N LYS A 203 4.66 18.37 30.78
CA LYS A 203 6.02 18.55 31.35
C LYS A 203 7.02 19.28 30.42
N GLY A 204 6.57 19.85 29.30
CA GLY A 204 7.38 20.72 28.43
C GLY A 204 8.16 20.03 27.30
N GLN A 205 8.23 18.69 27.29
CA GLN A 205 8.91 17.97 26.21
C GLN A 205 8.04 18.00 24.93
N LYS A 206 8.59 18.59 23.85
CA LYS A 206 7.95 18.56 22.53
C LYS A 206 8.14 17.17 21.93
N ILE A 207 7.05 16.55 21.49
CA ILE A 207 7.15 15.30 20.74
C ILE A 207 6.55 15.49 19.35
N LYS A 208 7.35 15.24 18.30
CA LYS A 208 6.87 15.21 16.92
C LYS A 208 6.18 13.87 16.66
N TYR A 209 4.90 13.75 17.00
CA TYR A 209 4.08 12.64 16.52
C TYR A 209 3.11 13.10 15.43
N LEU A 210 2.99 12.27 14.39
CA LEU A 210 1.90 12.31 13.41
C LEU A 210 0.84 11.30 13.87
N LEU A 211 -0.25 11.76 14.49
CA LEU A 211 -1.29 10.88 15.01
C LEU A 211 -2.63 11.09 14.31
N ARG A 212 -3.23 9.97 13.88
CA ARG A 212 -4.63 9.86 13.43
C ARG A 212 -5.59 9.31 14.50
N HIS A 213 -5.08 8.90 15.68
CA HIS A 213 -5.89 8.26 16.74
C HIS A 213 -5.63 8.94 18.08
N CYS A 214 -6.44 9.95 18.41
CA CYS A 214 -6.57 10.47 19.77
C CYS A 214 -7.96 10.09 20.29
N GLY A 215 -8.04 9.46 21.47
CA GLY A 215 -9.32 9.22 22.15
C GLY A 215 -9.63 10.38 23.10
N LYS A 216 -10.90 10.81 23.17
CA LYS A 216 -11.37 11.75 24.20
C LYS A 216 -11.60 10.99 25.51
N TYR A 217 -11.14 11.54 26.63
CA TYR A 217 -11.68 11.19 27.94
C TYR A 217 -13.04 11.88 28.09
N ARG A 218 -14.09 11.10 28.33
CA ARG A 218 -15.22 11.58 29.15
C ARG A 218 -14.61 11.93 30.50
N LEU A 219 -14.35 13.21 30.73
CA LEU A 219 -14.14 13.73 32.08
C LEU A 219 -15.45 13.44 32.84
N ARG A 220 -15.47 12.35 33.63
CA ARG A 220 -16.33 12.33 34.81
C ARG A 220 -15.76 13.43 35.70
N ILE A 221 -16.53 14.50 35.83
CA ILE A 221 -16.31 15.56 36.79
C ILE A 221 -16.25 14.88 38.16
N CYS A 222 -15.07 14.80 38.77
CA CYS A 222 -14.97 14.73 40.23
C CYS A 222 -14.93 16.17 40.69
N LEU A 223 -16.08 16.65 41.18
CA LEU A 223 -16.15 17.83 42.01
C LEU A 223 -15.40 17.53 43.30
N SER A 224 -14.47 18.40 43.66
CA SER A 224 -14.16 18.74 45.05
C SER A 224 -14.38 20.23 45.19
#